data_AF-A0A1T5G336-F1
#
_entry.id   AF-A0A1T5G336-F1
#
_cell.length_a   1.000
_cell.length_b   1.000
_cell.length_c   1.000
_cell.angle_alpha   90.00
_cell.angle_beta   90.00
_cell.angle_gamma   90.00
#
_symmetry.space_group_name_H-M   'P 1'
#
loop_
_entity.id
_entity.type
_entity.pdbx_description
1 polymer ?
#
loop_
_entity_poly.entity_id
_entity_poly.type
_entity_poly.pdbx_seq_one_letter_code
_entity_poly.pdbx_strand_id
1 'polypeptide(L)'
;MRTITCLPAMLITALLLFGCKKENDLQIQQGTYKGTFTVTYESGTHTGETTVELKDGRYSCLANVNKIPAGGSGKYSFDKKSITFNDENVWTTEFDGGLILNRRYDYTFDGKNLKINRTNKIGTYTYDLEMQ
;
A
#
# COMPACT_ATOMS: atom_id res chain seq x y z
N MET A 1 -50.40 53.05 15.50
CA MET A 1 -50.69 52.17 14.35
C MET A 1 -50.29 52.87 13.06
N ARG A 2 -49.24 52.39 12.38
CA ARG A 2 -49.16 52.18 10.92
C ARG A 2 -47.71 51.89 10.53
N THR A 3 -47.54 50.70 9.97
CA THR A 3 -46.34 50.06 9.44
C THR A 3 -45.87 50.73 8.16
N ILE A 4 -44.56 50.89 7.97
CA ILE A 4 -43.94 50.95 6.63
C ILE A 4 -42.71 50.05 6.62
N THR A 5 -42.76 49.09 5.71
CA THR A 5 -41.82 48.04 5.34
C THR A 5 -40.64 48.57 4.52
N CYS A 6 -39.44 48.00 4.70
CA CYS A 6 -38.47 47.74 3.62
C CYS A 6 -37.35 46.79 4.12
N LEU A 7 -37.52 45.49 3.86
CA LEU A 7 -36.42 44.53 3.69
C LEU A 7 -35.66 44.87 2.37
N PRO A 8 -34.47 44.31 2.07
CA PRO A 8 -33.35 43.86 2.92
C PRO A 8 -31.97 44.20 2.28
N ALA A 9 -31.00 44.74 3.02
CA ALA A 9 -29.64 44.95 2.47
C ALA A 9 -28.67 43.87 2.95
N MET A 10 -28.77 42.71 2.27
CA MET A 10 -27.64 41.87 1.83
C MET A 10 -26.51 41.61 2.84
N LEU A 11 -26.72 40.59 3.68
CA LEU A 11 -25.68 39.89 4.42
C LEU A 11 -24.76 39.15 3.44
N ILE A 12 -23.62 39.76 3.09
CA ILE A 12 -22.58 39.13 2.27
C ILE A 12 -21.99 37.97 3.07
N THR A 13 -22.54 36.80 2.81
CA THR A 13 -22.04 35.52 3.31
C THR A 13 -20.84 35.18 2.45
N ALA A 14 -19.62 35.42 2.96
CA ALA A 14 -18.40 34.92 2.37
C ALA A 14 -18.39 33.39 2.50
N LEU A 15 -19.01 32.72 1.52
CA LEU A 15 -18.93 31.28 1.31
C LEU A 15 -17.48 30.93 1.00
N LEU A 16 -16.77 30.58 2.07
CA LEU A 16 -15.80 29.49 2.18
C LEU A 16 -15.42 28.86 0.83
N LEU A 17 -14.34 29.35 0.22
CA LEU A 17 -13.59 28.59 -0.78
C LEU A 17 -12.78 27.49 -0.08
N PHE A 18 -13.47 26.51 0.51
CA PHE A 18 -12.86 25.20 0.74
C PHE A 18 -12.76 24.51 -0.62
N GLY A 19 -11.67 24.80 -1.33
CA GLY A 19 -11.22 23.99 -2.45
C GLY A 19 -10.91 22.60 -1.92
N CYS A 20 -11.91 21.72 -1.94
CA CYS A 20 -11.74 20.30 -1.70
C CYS A 20 -10.83 19.77 -2.82
N LYS A 21 -9.52 19.67 -2.55
CA LYS A 21 -8.62 18.92 -3.42
C LYS A 21 -9.15 17.49 -3.39
N LYS A 22 -9.85 17.09 -4.46
CA LYS A 22 -10.16 15.68 -4.69
C LYS A 22 -8.81 15.00 -4.94
N GLU A 23 -8.20 14.48 -3.89
CA GLU A 23 -7.18 13.46 -4.03
C GLU A 23 -7.88 12.28 -4.70
N ASN A 24 -7.58 12.06 -5.98
CA ASN A 24 -7.95 10.82 -6.64
C ASN A 24 -7.15 9.71 -5.96
N ASP A 25 -7.72 9.11 -4.91
CA ASP A 25 -7.19 7.89 -4.30
C ASP A 25 -7.30 6.77 -5.34
N LEU A 26 -6.24 6.58 -6.12
CA LEU A 26 -6.09 5.40 -6.95
C LEU A 26 -6.01 4.20 -6.02
N GLN A 27 -7.03 3.35 -6.07
CA GLN A 27 -7.06 2.14 -5.26
C GLN A 27 -6.23 1.05 -5.93
N ILE A 28 -5.53 0.25 -5.11
CA ILE A 28 -4.80 -0.93 -5.57
C ILE A 28 -5.80 -1.85 -6.29
N GLN A 29 -5.48 -2.23 -7.51
CA GLN A 29 -6.32 -3.12 -8.31
C GLN A 29 -6.06 -4.58 -7.94
N GLN A 30 -7.03 -5.44 -8.19
CA GLN A 30 -6.77 -6.87 -8.19
C GLN A 30 -6.03 -7.23 -9.47
N GLY A 31 -5.10 -8.17 -9.41
CA GLY A 31 -4.30 -8.55 -10.55
C GLY A 31 -3.01 -9.27 -10.20
N THR A 32 -2.25 -9.58 -11.23
CA THR A 32 -0.89 -10.10 -11.11
C THR A 32 0.10 -8.95 -11.25
N TYR A 33 0.99 -8.85 -10.29
CA TYR A 33 2.05 -7.85 -10.22
C TYR A 33 3.40 -8.55 -10.31
N LYS A 34 4.30 -8.08 -11.17
CA LYS A 34 5.66 -8.62 -11.30
C LYS A 34 6.68 -7.54 -11.06
N GLY A 35 7.82 -7.90 -10.48
CA GLY A 35 8.94 -6.98 -10.34
C GLY A 35 9.93 -7.46 -9.31
N THR A 36 10.60 -6.52 -8.66
CA THR A 36 11.77 -6.81 -7.84
C THR A 36 11.46 -6.60 -6.35
N PHE A 37 11.79 -7.59 -5.55
CA PHE A 37 11.95 -7.46 -4.12
C PHE A 37 13.39 -7.05 -3.78
N THR A 38 13.54 -6.07 -2.90
CA THR A 38 14.82 -5.61 -2.37
C THR A 38 14.79 -5.61 -0.85
N VAL A 39 15.80 -6.20 -0.23
CA VAL A 39 16.06 -6.06 1.21
C VAL A 39 17.40 -5.37 1.42
N THR A 40 17.40 -4.33 2.24
CA THR A 40 18.61 -3.60 2.65
C THR A 40 18.83 -3.78 4.14
N TYR A 41 19.91 -4.46 4.48
CA TYR A 41 20.47 -4.60 5.82
C TYR A 41 21.61 -3.61 6.02
N GLU A 42 22.11 -3.48 7.25
CA GLU A 42 23.37 -2.75 7.51
C GLU A 42 24.56 -3.39 6.77
N SER A 43 24.55 -4.72 6.60
CA SER A 43 25.62 -5.47 5.94
C SER A 43 25.57 -5.43 4.41
N GLY A 44 24.50 -4.93 3.81
CA GLY A 44 24.35 -4.86 2.36
C GLY A 44 22.92 -5.02 1.85
N THR A 45 22.79 -5.00 0.53
CA THR A 45 21.52 -5.08 -0.18
C THR A 45 21.42 -6.37 -0.98
N HIS A 46 20.26 -7.01 -0.94
CA HIS A 46 19.95 -8.20 -1.73
C HIS A 46 18.64 -8.01 -2.49
N THR A 47 18.56 -8.58 -3.69
CA THR A 47 17.39 -8.46 -4.56
C THR A 47 16.99 -9.80 -5.13
N GLY A 48 15.73 -9.89 -5.57
CA GLY A 48 15.25 -10.99 -6.38
C GLY A 48 13.90 -10.68 -7.01
N GLU A 49 13.65 -11.28 -8.17
CA GLU A 49 12.40 -11.13 -8.90
C GLU A 49 11.26 -11.84 -8.17
N THR A 50 10.04 -11.32 -8.25
CA THR A 50 8.89 -11.96 -7.64
C THR A 50 7.61 -11.63 -8.40
N THR A 51 6.57 -12.42 -8.12
CA THR A 51 5.22 -12.20 -8.61
C THR A 51 4.28 -12.20 -7.41
N VAL A 52 3.46 -11.16 -7.31
CA VAL A 52 2.42 -11.02 -6.30
C VAL A 52 1.07 -11.04 -6.99
N GLU A 53 0.21 -11.97 -6.63
CA GLU A 53 -1.19 -11.97 -7.06
C GLU A 53 -2.07 -11.41 -5.95
N LEU A 54 -2.94 -10.45 -6.29
CA LEU A 54 -3.97 -9.91 -5.41
C LEU A 54 -5.33 -10.24 -5.99
N LYS A 55 -6.13 -11.05 -5.28
CA LYS A 55 -7.44 -11.50 -5.77
C LYS A 55 -8.39 -11.79 -4.62
N ASP A 56 -9.59 -11.20 -4.67
CA ASP A 56 -10.69 -11.47 -3.74
C ASP A 56 -10.28 -11.42 -2.24
N GLY A 57 -9.47 -10.41 -1.88
CA GLY A 57 -8.96 -10.26 -0.49
C GLY A 57 -7.90 -11.28 -0.08
N ARG A 58 -7.40 -12.08 -1.02
CA ARG A 58 -6.30 -13.03 -0.85
C ARG A 58 -5.09 -12.65 -1.68
N TYR A 59 -3.90 -13.04 -1.19
CA TYR A 59 -2.67 -12.84 -1.92
C TYR A 59 -1.82 -14.11 -2.00
N SER A 60 -0.99 -14.16 -3.03
CA SER A 60 0.13 -15.08 -3.14
C SER A 60 1.38 -14.29 -3.57
N CYS A 61 2.55 -14.68 -3.08
CA CYS A 61 3.85 -14.11 -3.41
C CYS A 61 4.81 -15.25 -3.70
N LEU A 62 5.38 -15.28 -4.91
CA LEU A 62 6.30 -16.33 -5.31
C LEU A 62 7.65 -16.19 -4.59
N ALA A 63 8.07 -17.31 -3.99
CA ALA A 63 9.37 -17.45 -3.37
C ALA A 63 10.47 -17.64 -4.43
N ASN A 64 11.65 -17.07 -4.16
CA ASN A 64 12.85 -17.42 -4.91
C ASN A 64 13.58 -18.60 -4.26
N VAL A 65 14.42 -19.28 -5.06
CA VAL A 65 15.24 -20.42 -4.60
C VAL A 65 16.14 -20.03 -3.43
N ASN A 66 16.65 -18.79 -3.41
CA ASN A 66 17.47 -18.25 -2.33
C ASN A 66 16.65 -17.62 -1.18
N LYS A 67 15.32 -17.73 -1.20
CA LYS A 67 14.38 -17.11 -0.25
C LYS A 67 14.45 -15.57 -0.21
N ILE A 68 14.84 -14.91 -1.31
CA ILE A 68 14.86 -13.45 -1.45
C ILE A 68 13.96 -13.06 -2.63
N PRO A 69 12.64 -12.83 -2.45
CA PRO A 69 11.89 -12.99 -1.20
C PRO A 69 11.59 -14.47 -0.89
N ALA A 70 11.17 -14.74 0.34
CA ALA A 70 10.74 -16.06 0.79
C ALA A 70 9.32 -16.40 0.32
N GLY A 71 8.59 -15.41 -0.21
CA GLY A 71 7.21 -15.54 -0.68
C GLY A 71 6.19 -15.24 0.41
N GLY A 72 5.05 -15.90 0.34
CA GLY A 72 3.96 -15.80 1.31
C GLY A 72 2.59 -15.92 0.67
N SER A 73 1.58 -16.28 1.45
CA SER A 73 0.20 -16.33 0.96
C SER A 73 -0.79 -16.28 2.10
N GLY A 74 -1.94 -15.66 1.84
CA GLY A 74 -2.99 -15.56 2.84
C GLY A 74 -3.98 -14.46 2.49
N LYS A 75 -4.31 -13.64 3.48
CA LYS A 75 -5.27 -12.53 3.32
C LYS A 75 -4.55 -11.20 3.18
N TYR A 76 -5.12 -10.28 2.41
CA TYR A 76 -4.66 -8.90 2.39
C TYR A 76 -5.83 -7.93 2.55
N SER A 77 -5.52 -6.75 3.07
CA SER A 77 -6.40 -5.59 3.09
C SER A 77 -5.57 -4.34 2.90
N PHE A 78 -6.19 -3.26 2.43
CA PHE A 78 -5.51 -1.98 2.28
C PHE A 78 -6.43 -0.83 2.69
N ASP A 79 -5.79 0.23 3.19
CA ASP A 79 -6.41 1.53 3.44
C ASP A 79 -5.74 2.58 2.53
N LYS A 80 -5.89 3.87 2.81
CA LYS A 80 -5.33 4.94 1.96
C LYS A 80 -3.80 5.00 1.91
N LYS A 81 -3.10 4.42 2.89
CA LYS A 81 -1.65 4.61 3.07
C LYS A 81 -0.88 3.31 3.18
N SER A 82 -1.58 2.22 3.48
CA SER A 82 -0.95 0.96 3.79
C SER A 82 -1.69 -0.24 3.22
N ILE A 83 -0.93 -1.29 2.99
CA ILE A 83 -1.42 -2.63 2.71
C ILE A 83 -0.96 -3.55 3.85
N THR A 84 -1.86 -4.38 4.33
CA THR A 84 -1.59 -5.37 5.37
C THR A 84 -1.74 -6.75 4.77
N PHE A 85 -0.68 -7.53 4.85
CA PHE A 85 -0.65 -8.94 4.51
C PHE A 85 -0.71 -9.77 5.79
N ASN A 86 -1.54 -10.81 5.79
CA ASN A 86 -1.58 -11.81 6.85
C ASN A 86 -1.23 -13.16 6.24
N ASP A 87 0.03 -13.54 6.36
CA ASP A 87 0.53 -14.84 5.89
C ASP A 87 -0.07 -15.97 6.73
N GLU A 88 -0.53 -17.02 6.06
CA GLU A 88 -1.21 -18.18 6.65
C GLU A 88 -0.33 -19.45 6.60
N ASN A 89 0.93 -19.34 6.18
CA ASN A 89 1.85 -20.47 6.02
C ASN A 89 2.61 -20.79 7.31
N VAL A 90 3.10 -22.03 7.41
CA VAL A 90 3.98 -22.48 8.50
C VAL A 90 5.43 -22.27 8.08
N TRP A 91 6.18 -21.51 8.88
CA TRP A 91 7.59 -21.20 8.62
C TRP A 91 8.51 -21.73 9.70
N THR A 92 9.69 -22.17 9.28
CA THR A 92 10.83 -22.47 10.16
C THR A 92 11.55 -21.17 10.50
N THR A 93 12.17 -21.10 11.69
CA THR A 93 12.86 -19.89 12.18
C THR A 93 14.31 -19.74 11.68
N GLU A 94 14.65 -20.38 10.56
CA GLU A 94 16.04 -20.50 10.07
C GLU A 94 16.50 -19.33 9.19
N PHE A 95 15.64 -18.32 8.99
CA PHE A 95 15.94 -17.16 8.16
C PHE A 95 15.23 -15.91 8.70
N ASP A 96 15.58 -14.75 8.16
CA ASP A 96 14.90 -13.49 8.47
C ASP A 96 13.43 -13.54 8.04
N GLY A 97 12.51 -13.61 9.02
CA GLY A 97 11.06 -13.62 8.75
C GLY A 97 10.57 -12.36 8.04
N GLY A 98 11.38 -11.30 7.96
CA GLY A 98 11.09 -10.12 7.15
C GLY A 98 11.07 -10.38 5.65
N LEU A 99 11.67 -11.48 5.19
CA LEU A 99 11.67 -11.94 3.79
C LEU A 99 10.33 -12.53 3.34
N ILE A 100 9.42 -12.80 4.29
CA ILE A 100 8.04 -13.22 4.02
C ILE A 100 7.20 -11.96 3.80
N LEU A 101 6.40 -11.93 2.73
CA LEU A 101 5.41 -10.88 2.53
C LEU A 101 4.30 -11.03 3.59
N ASN A 102 4.42 -10.29 4.68
CA ASN A 102 3.54 -10.36 5.85
C ASN A 102 3.59 -9.03 6.63
N ARG A 103 2.54 -8.71 7.38
CA ARG A 103 2.33 -7.47 8.15
C ARG A 103 1.98 -6.25 7.28
N ARG A 104 1.97 -5.09 7.94
CA ARG A 104 1.67 -3.77 7.35
C ARG A 104 2.89 -3.22 6.61
N TYR A 105 2.66 -2.73 5.41
CA TYR A 105 3.59 -1.98 4.57
C TYR A 105 2.96 -0.64 4.21
N ASP A 106 3.76 0.41 4.14
CA ASP A 106 3.35 1.63 3.46
C ASP A 106 3.38 1.38 1.95
N TYR A 107 2.47 2.02 1.20
CA TYR A 107 2.43 1.84 -0.25
C TYR A 107 2.21 3.14 -1.03
N THR A 108 2.62 3.10 -2.29
CA THR A 108 2.21 4.05 -3.32
C THR A 108 1.73 3.26 -4.54
N PHE A 109 0.62 3.71 -5.15
CA PHE A 109 0.09 3.14 -6.37
C PHE A 109 -0.26 4.25 -7.35
N ASP A 110 0.27 4.18 -8.58
CA ASP A 110 0.06 5.18 -9.63
C ASP A 110 -0.94 4.74 -10.72
N GLY A 111 -1.62 3.61 -10.50
CA GLY A 111 -2.51 2.98 -11.48
C GLY A 111 -1.86 1.82 -12.23
N LYS A 112 -0.54 1.70 -12.21
CA LYS A 112 0.21 0.61 -12.86
C LYS A 112 1.29 0.01 -11.95
N ASN A 113 2.06 0.87 -11.30
CA ASN A 113 3.16 0.51 -10.42
C ASN A 113 2.71 0.53 -8.96
N LEU A 114 2.90 -0.59 -8.27
CA LEU A 114 2.72 -0.74 -6.84
C LEU A 114 4.08 -0.84 -6.17
N LYS A 115 4.43 0.18 -5.39
CA LYS A 115 5.58 0.14 -4.49
C LYS A 115 5.09 -0.07 -3.07
N ILE A 116 5.55 -1.12 -2.41
CA ILE A 116 5.26 -1.38 -0.99
C ILE A 116 6.57 -1.46 -0.21
N ASN A 117 6.62 -0.84 0.97
CA ASN A 117 7.83 -0.81 1.79
C ASN A 117 7.52 -0.97 3.28
N ARG A 118 8.46 -1.61 3.99
CA ARG A 118 8.43 -1.73 5.44
C ARG A 118 9.86 -1.67 5.96
N THR A 119 10.09 -0.88 6.99
CA THR A 119 11.36 -0.84 7.72
C THR A 119 11.15 -1.36 9.14
N ASN A 120 12.08 -2.18 9.61
CA ASN A 120 12.16 -2.61 11.01
C ASN A 120 13.62 -2.50 11.50
N LYS A 121 13.93 -3.09 12.66
CA LYS A 121 15.28 -3.06 13.24
C LYS A 121 16.32 -3.90 12.48
N ILE A 122 15.88 -4.83 11.65
CA ILE A 122 16.75 -5.75 10.89
C ILE A 122 17.08 -5.12 9.54
N GLY A 123 16.08 -4.62 8.83
CA GLY A 123 16.29 -4.02 7.51
C GLY A 123 15.07 -3.31 6.94
N THR A 124 15.24 -2.84 5.71
CA THR A 124 14.18 -2.25 4.88
C THR A 124 13.83 -3.22 3.76
N TYR A 125 12.55 -3.55 3.64
CA TYR A 125 12.01 -4.51 2.70
C TYR A 125 11.10 -3.77 1.73
N THR A 126 11.46 -3.76 0.45
CA THR A 126 10.75 -3.03 -0.60
C THR A 126 10.36 -3.99 -1.72
N TYR A 127 9.13 -3.85 -2.21
CA TYR A 127 8.73 -4.44 -3.48
C TYR A 127 8.40 -3.32 -4.43
N ASP A 128 9.01 -3.34 -5.61
CA ASP A 128 8.71 -2.47 -6.73
C ASP A 128 8.08 -3.34 -7.82
N LEU A 129 6.76 -3.22 -8.00
CA LEU A 129 5.95 -4.15 -8.80
C LEU A 129 5.15 -3.43 -9.87
N GLU A 130 5.06 -4.01 -11.05
CA GLU A 130 4.24 -3.55 -12.18
C GLU A 130 3.07 -4.51 -12.42
N MET A 131 1.85 -3.97 -12.50
CA MET A 131 0.64 -4.69 -12.89
C MET A 131 0.76 -5.19 -14.34
N GLN A 132 0.43 -6.47 -14.55
CA GLN A 132 0.52 -7.14 -15.85
C GLN A 132 -0.77 -7.05 -16.68
#